data_AF-A0A382WQA1-F1
#
_entry.id   AF-A0A382WQA1-F1
#
_cell.length_a   1.000
_cell.length_b   1.000
_cell.length_c   1.000
_cell.angle_alpha   90.00
_cell.angle_beta   90.00
_cell.angle_gamma   90.00
#
_symmetry.space_group_name_H-M   'P 1'
#
loop_
_entity.id
_entity.type
_entity.pdbx_description
1 polymer ?
#
loop_
_entity_poly.entity_id
_entity_poly.type
_entity_poly.pdbx_seq_one_letter_code
_entity_poly.pdbx_strand_id
1 'polypeptide(L)'
;MKSYLYYILIASLNLGTAFALPRFAVSNSASCIACHVNPTGGGMRNSHGNDVVALEELPLNIWQDKGDENWDGYITDQLQIGGDFRLQGIQYNDSDSTRKSAIFPMQADIYTNLKLNKNA
;
A
#
# COMPACT_ATOMS: atom_id res chain seq x y z
N MET A 1 -39.34 -20.10 11.27
CA MET A 1 -39.30 -19.66 9.86
C MET A 1 -39.28 -18.13 9.71
N LYS A 2 -40.15 -17.35 10.39
CA LYS A 2 -40.17 -15.87 10.27
C LYS A 2 -38.91 -15.14 10.79
N SER A 3 -38.21 -15.67 11.80
CA SER A 3 -37.00 -15.05 12.36
C SER A 3 -35.79 -15.11 11.43
N TYR A 4 -35.61 -16.22 10.69
CA TYR A 4 -34.54 -16.35 9.70
C TYR A 4 -34.65 -15.33 8.57
N LEU A 5 -35.87 -14.96 8.20
CA LEU A 5 -36.13 -13.93 7.19
C LEU A 5 -35.65 -12.55 7.64
N TYR A 6 -35.76 -12.23 8.93
CA TYR A 6 -35.22 -10.99 9.51
C TYR A 6 -33.69 -10.99 9.52
N TYR A 7 -33.05 -12.11 9.86
CA TYR A 7 -31.58 -12.21 9.82
C TYR A 7 -31.03 -12.09 8.40
N ILE A 8 -31.70 -12.68 7.40
CA ILE A 8 -31.34 -12.54 5.98
C ILE A 8 -31.50 -11.09 5.51
N LEU A 9 -32.59 -10.41 5.90
CA LEU A 9 -32.82 -9.00 5.55
C LEU A 9 -31.74 -8.09 6.14
N ILE A 10 -31.41 -8.26 7.43
CA ILE A 10 -30.35 -7.50 8.10
C ILE A 10 -28.99 -7.76 7.45
N ALA A 11 -28.66 -9.01 7.10
CA ALA A 11 -27.42 -9.33 6.39
C ALA A 11 -27.37 -8.65 5.01
N SER A 12 -28.49 -8.60 4.27
CA SER A 12 -28.57 -7.97 2.95
C SER A 12 -28.46 -6.44 2.96
N LEU A 13 -28.88 -5.78 4.05
CA LEU A 13 -28.78 -4.32 4.22
C LEU A 13 -27.37 -3.84 4.59
N ASN A 14 -26.47 -4.74 5.01
CA ASN A 14 -25.11 -4.41 5.41
C ASN A 14 -24.07 -4.62 4.27
N LEU A 15 -24.49 -4.84 3.02
CA LEU A 15 -23.58 -4.89 1.85
C LEU A 15 -23.05 -3.51 1.40
N GLY A 16 -22.99 -2.53 2.31
CA GLY A 16 -22.33 -1.27 2.01
C GLY A 16 -20.89 -1.51 1.56
N THR A 17 -20.52 -0.98 0.41
CA THR A 17 -19.15 -1.06 -0.11
C THR A 17 -18.24 -0.29 0.84
N ALA A 18 -17.49 -1.02 1.67
CA ALA A 18 -16.41 -0.47 2.46
C ALA A 18 -15.26 -0.08 1.52
N PHE A 19 -15.36 1.12 0.95
CA PHE A 19 -14.26 1.71 0.19
C PHE A 19 -13.23 2.25 1.17
N ALA A 20 -12.01 1.73 1.08
CA ALA A 20 -10.88 2.32 1.78
C ALA A 20 -10.63 3.73 1.21
N LEU A 21 -10.63 4.75 2.06
CA LEU A 21 -10.27 6.10 1.65
C LEU A 21 -8.78 6.13 1.27
N PRO A 22 -8.39 6.51 0.04
CA PRO A 22 -6.99 6.59 -0.36
C PRO A 22 -6.33 7.81 0.28
N ARG A 23 -5.97 7.69 1.56
CA ARG A 23 -5.48 8.79 2.41
C ARG A 23 -4.36 9.60 1.75
N PHE A 24 -3.41 8.93 1.09
CA PHE A 24 -2.28 9.60 0.43
C PHE A 24 -2.69 10.42 -0.78
N ALA A 25 -3.61 9.93 -1.62
CA ALA A 25 -4.14 10.69 -2.76
C ALA A 25 -4.88 11.95 -2.29
N VAL A 26 -5.70 11.81 -1.24
CA VAL A 26 -6.46 12.93 -0.66
C VAL A 26 -5.52 13.95 0.01
N SER A 27 -4.57 13.49 0.81
CA SER A 27 -3.62 14.38 1.52
C SER A 27 -2.73 15.17 0.57
N ASN A 28 -2.32 14.55 -0.54
CA ASN A 28 -1.44 15.19 -1.53
C ASN A 28 -2.22 15.92 -2.64
N SER A 29 -3.56 15.92 -2.62
CA SER A 29 -4.40 16.46 -3.70
C SER A 29 -4.00 15.93 -5.08
N ALA A 30 -3.63 14.66 -5.16
CA ALA A 30 -3.06 14.03 -6.34
C ALA A 30 -3.85 12.79 -6.76
N SER A 31 -3.93 12.53 -8.07
CA SER A 31 -4.50 11.30 -8.60
C SER A 31 -3.55 10.12 -8.40
N CYS A 32 -4.09 8.90 -8.36
CA CYS A 32 -3.33 7.66 -8.22
C CYS A 32 -2.15 7.51 -9.21
N ILE A 33 -2.39 7.87 -10.48
CA ILE A 33 -1.40 7.80 -11.57
C ILE A 33 -0.19 8.72 -11.36
N ALA A 34 -0.29 9.70 -10.45
CA ALA A 34 0.83 10.56 -10.13
C ALA A 34 1.98 9.78 -9.50
N CYS A 35 1.69 8.75 -8.68
CA CYS A 35 2.70 7.94 -8.01
C CYS A 35 2.78 6.50 -8.54
N HIS A 36 1.70 5.99 -9.14
CA HIS A 36 1.63 4.60 -9.62
C HIS A 36 1.68 4.52 -11.13
N VAL A 37 2.19 3.40 -11.66
CA VAL A 37 2.13 3.11 -13.10
C VAL A 37 0.69 2.83 -13.53
N ASN A 38 -0.09 2.15 -12.68
CA ASN A 38 -1.48 1.82 -12.96
C ASN A 38 -2.41 2.98 -12.57
N PRO A 39 -3.32 3.46 -13.46
CA PRO A 39 -4.28 4.51 -13.15
C PRO A 39 -5.18 4.22 -11.93
N THR A 40 -5.39 2.95 -11.58
CA THR A 40 -6.16 2.57 -10.40
C THR A 40 -5.38 2.72 -9.08
N GLY A 41 -4.08 3.01 -9.13
CA GLY A 41 -3.24 3.26 -7.95
C GLY A 41 -2.78 2.02 -7.19
N GLY A 42 -3.10 0.83 -7.69
CA GLY A 42 -2.66 -0.43 -7.09
C GLY A 42 -1.32 -0.89 -7.68
N GLY A 43 -0.42 -1.33 -6.80
CA GLY A 43 0.81 -2.02 -7.17
C GLY A 43 1.99 -1.10 -7.45
N MET A 44 2.65 -1.31 -8.60
CA MET A 44 3.94 -0.69 -8.91
C MET A 44 3.91 0.85 -8.96
N ARG A 45 4.94 1.47 -8.37
CA ARG A 45 5.18 2.91 -8.42
C ARG A 45 5.92 3.31 -9.69
N ASN A 46 5.61 4.50 -10.21
CA ASN A 46 6.38 5.12 -11.28
C ASN A 46 7.67 5.75 -10.70
N SER A 47 8.50 6.42 -11.52
CA SER A 47 9.73 7.07 -11.05
C SER A 47 9.45 8.06 -9.91
N HIS A 48 8.51 8.98 -10.12
CA HIS A 48 8.14 9.97 -9.11
C HIS A 48 7.66 9.35 -7.78
N GLY A 49 6.81 8.33 -7.85
CA GLY A 49 6.32 7.62 -6.66
C GLY A 49 7.41 6.82 -5.96
N ASN A 50 8.45 6.38 -6.68
CA ASN A 50 9.59 5.71 -6.08
C ASN A 50 10.50 6.73 -5.37
N ASP A 51 10.97 7.73 -6.12
CA ASP A 51 11.96 8.70 -5.68
C ASP A 51 11.49 9.49 -4.45
N VAL A 52 10.23 9.95 -4.46
CA VAL A 52 9.70 10.79 -3.37
C VAL A 52 9.07 9.94 -2.27
N VAL A 53 8.16 9.03 -2.62
CA VAL A 53 7.31 8.39 -1.61
C VAL A 53 7.97 7.13 -1.05
N ALA A 54 8.56 6.29 -1.90
CA ALA A 54 9.11 5.01 -1.46
C ALA A 54 10.46 5.13 -0.75
N LEU A 55 11.29 6.10 -1.15
CA LEU A 55 12.65 6.28 -0.61
C LEU A 55 12.72 7.31 0.52
N GLU A 56 11.91 8.37 0.49
CA GLU A 56 11.99 9.45 1.49
C GLU A 56 10.88 9.37 2.56
N GLU A 57 9.61 9.17 2.16
CA GLU A 57 8.48 9.32 3.09
C GLU A 57 8.08 8.05 3.86
N LEU A 58 8.07 6.89 3.19
CA LEU A 58 7.51 5.64 3.74
C LEU A 58 8.48 4.75 4.56
N PRO A 59 9.81 4.73 4.32
CA PRO A 59 10.71 3.87 5.07
C PRO A 59 10.69 4.17 6.57
N LEU A 60 10.95 3.14 7.36
CA LEU A 60 11.22 3.34 8.78
C LEU A 60 12.47 4.22 8.92
N ASN A 61 12.42 5.23 9.80
CA ASN A 61 13.55 6.16 10.02
C ASN A 61 14.88 5.44 10.27
N ILE A 62 14.86 4.26 10.92
CA ILE A 62 16.05 3.44 11.19
C ILE A 62 16.67 2.80 9.94
N TRP A 63 15.93 2.73 8.83
CA TRP A 63 16.32 2.10 7.57
C TRP A 63 16.37 3.09 6.41
N GLN A 64 16.11 4.38 6.65
CA GLN A 64 16.20 5.42 5.62
C GLN A 64 17.60 5.48 5.00
N ASP A 65 18.66 5.30 5.79
CA ASP A 65 20.07 5.30 5.33
C ASP A 65 20.49 3.98 4.65
N LYS A 66 19.60 2.98 4.57
CA LYS A 66 19.87 1.67 3.96
C LYS A 66 19.25 1.53 2.57
N GLY A 67 18.43 2.49 2.14
CA GLY A 67 17.89 2.53 0.79
C GLY A 67 18.96 2.88 -0.24
N ASP A 68 18.74 2.47 -1.48
CA ASP A 68 19.46 3.03 -2.62
C ASP A 68 18.63 4.19 -3.19
N GLU A 69 19.14 5.41 -3.03
CA GLU A 69 18.49 6.65 -3.50
C GLU A 69 18.30 6.68 -5.03
N ASN A 70 19.04 5.85 -5.78
CA ASN A 70 18.98 5.79 -7.24
C ASN A 70 18.18 4.58 -7.75
N TRP A 71 17.50 3.85 -6.88
CA TRP A 71 16.71 2.69 -7.29
C TRP A 71 15.44 3.12 -8.04
N ASP A 72 15.38 2.88 -9.35
CA ASP A 72 14.23 3.20 -10.19
C ASP A 72 13.38 1.97 -10.59
N GLY A 73 13.88 0.76 -10.30
CA GLY A 73 13.26 -0.52 -10.61
C GLY A 73 13.39 -0.98 -12.06
N TYR A 74 14.06 -0.24 -12.95
CA TYR A 74 14.20 -0.64 -14.34
C TYR A 74 15.33 -1.67 -14.52
N ILE A 75 15.01 -2.82 -15.09
CA ILE A 75 15.99 -3.84 -15.52
C ILE A 75 16.39 -3.60 -16.98
N THR A 76 15.42 -3.15 -17.78
CA THR A 76 15.61 -2.67 -19.15
C THR A 76 14.66 -1.51 -19.38
N ASP A 77 14.79 -0.77 -20.49
CA ASP A 77 13.86 0.32 -20.86
C ASP A 77 12.38 -0.10 -20.88
N GLN A 78 12.12 -1.40 -21.03
CA GLN A 78 10.80 -1.97 -21.21
C GLN A 78 10.33 -2.78 -20.00
N LEU A 79 11.23 -3.22 -19.13
CA LEU A 79 10.92 -4.07 -17.98
C LEU A 79 11.30 -3.37 -16.69
N GLN A 80 10.29 -3.11 -15.87
CA GLN A 80 10.44 -2.60 -14.52
C GLN A 80 9.96 -3.66 -13.52
N ILE A 81 10.67 -3.78 -12.40
CA ILE A 81 10.32 -4.63 -11.27
C ILE A 81 10.28 -3.81 -9.99
N GLY A 82 9.48 -4.26 -9.04
CA GLY A 82 9.40 -3.62 -7.73
C GLY A 82 8.70 -4.52 -6.73
N GLY A 83 8.67 -4.10 -5.47
CA GLY A 83 7.97 -4.83 -4.43
C GLY A 83 7.64 -3.91 -3.27
N ASP A 84 6.64 -4.33 -2.50
CA ASP A 84 6.20 -3.65 -1.30
C ASP A 84 6.26 -4.61 -0.13
N PHE A 85 6.96 -4.19 0.93
CA PHE A 85 7.00 -4.90 2.19
C PHE A 85 6.58 -3.96 3.32
N ARG A 86 5.51 -4.33 4.03
CA ARG A 86 4.96 -3.49 5.10
C ARG A 86 4.67 -4.31 6.35
N LEU A 87 5.18 -3.82 7.48
CA LEU A 87 4.96 -4.37 8.81
C LEU A 87 4.42 -3.27 9.73
N GLN A 88 3.55 -3.64 10.67
CA GLN A 88 3.10 -2.74 11.75
C GLN A 88 3.67 -3.22 13.08
N GLY A 89 4.39 -2.35 13.78
CA GLY A 89 4.73 -2.56 15.18
C GLY A 89 3.80 -1.75 16.07
N ILE A 90 3.15 -2.38 17.04
CA ILE A 90 2.31 -1.72 18.05
C ILE A 90 2.90 -1.99 19.44
N GLN A 91 3.13 -0.93 20.20
CA GLN A 91 3.53 -1.02 21.60
C GLN A 91 2.35 -0.63 22.49
N TYR A 92 2.05 -1.45 23.49
CA TYR A 92 0.96 -1.19 24.43
C TYR A 92 1.37 -1.60 25.85
N ASN A 93 0.75 -0.97 26.84
CA ASN A 93 0.96 -1.31 28.25
C ASN A 93 -0.11 -2.32 28.66
N ASP A 94 0.32 -3.46 29.19
CA ASP A 94 -0.59 -4.45 29.75
C ASP A 94 -1.04 -4.05 31.17
N SER A 95 -2.06 -4.74 31.71
CA SER A 95 -2.65 -4.46 33.03
C SER A 95 -1.63 -4.40 34.18
N ASP A 96 -0.50 -5.10 34.05
CA ASP A 96 0.58 -5.13 35.03
C ASP A 96 1.69 -4.08 34.77
N SER A 97 1.41 -3.03 33.99
CA SER A 97 2.39 -1.98 33.60
C SER A 97 3.63 -2.49 32.84
N THR A 98 3.57 -3.73 32.34
CA THR A 98 4.62 -4.30 31.49
C THR A 98 4.37 -3.86 30.04
N ARG A 99 5.39 -3.26 29.42
CA ARG A 99 5.31 -2.80 28.03
C ARG A 99 5.45 -4.00 27.09
N LYS A 100 4.38 -4.31 26.36
CA LYS A 100 4.33 -5.38 25.36
C LYS A 100 4.41 -4.80 23.95
N SER A 101 4.92 -5.59 23.02
CA SER A 101 5.02 -5.23 21.60
C SER A 101 4.42 -6.35 20.76
N ALA A 102 3.66 -5.98 19.74
CA ALA A 102 3.12 -6.88 18.73
C ALA A 102 3.56 -6.43 17.34
N ILE A 103 3.86 -7.39 16.46
CA ILE A 103 4.25 -7.14 15.07
C ILE A 103 3.24 -7.83 14.16
N PHE A 104 2.69 -7.08 13.21
CA PHE A 104 1.70 -7.56 12.25
C PHE A 104 2.23 -7.41 10.83
N PRO A 105 2.30 -8.51 10.04
CA PRO A 105 2.57 -8.39 8.62
C PRO A 105 1.37 -7.75 7.92
N MET A 106 1.61 -6.67 7.17
CA MET A 106 0.57 -5.94 6.45
C MET A 106 0.60 -6.20 4.94
N GLN A 107 1.79 -6.33 4.35
CA GLN A 107 1.94 -6.45 2.90
C GLN A 107 3.27 -7.09 2.53
N ALA A 108 3.29 -7.95 1.51
CA ALA A 108 4.49 -8.56 0.94
C ALA A 108 4.21 -8.90 -0.53
N ASP A 109 4.30 -7.89 -1.38
CA ASP A 109 3.95 -8.00 -2.80
C ASP A 109 5.19 -7.83 -3.69
N ILE A 110 5.15 -8.47 -4.86
CA ILE A 110 6.12 -8.29 -5.93
C ILE A 110 5.36 -7.88 -7.20
N TYR A 111 5.92 -6.93 -7.92
CA TYR A 111 5.31 -6.33 -9.10
C TYR A 111 6.27 -6.38 -10.29
N THR A 112 5.68 -6.52 -11.47
CA THR A 112 6.39 -6.40 -12.75
C THR A 112 5.56 -5.52 -13.68
N ASN A 113 6.23 -4.63 -14.40
CA ASN A 113 5.64 -3.78 -15.42
C ASN A 113 6.41 -3.96 -16.73
N LEU A 114 5.67 -4.20 -17.80
CA LEU A 114 6.22 -4.47 -19.13
C LEU A 114 5.63 -3.48 -20.15
N LYS A 115 6.48 -2.63 -20.71
CA LYS A 115 6.12 -1.72 -21.80
C LYS A 115 6.28 -2.42 -23.14
N LEU A 116 5.16 -2.73 -23.78
CA LEU A 116 5.13 -3.42 -25.08
C LEU A 116 5.40 -2.48 -26.26
N ASN A 117 5.26 -1.16 -26.08
CA ASN A 117 5.49 -0.16 -27.12
C ASN A 117 6.19 1.08 -26.52
N LYS A 118 7.10 1.69 -27.27
CA LYS A 118 7.80 2.93 -26.88
C LYS A 118 6.90 4.17 -26.90
N ASN A 119 5.74 4.11 -27.57
CA ASN A 119 4.83 5.24 -27.79
C ASN A 119 3.51 5.14 -27.00
N ALA A 120 3.39 4.21 -26.05
CA ALA A 120 2.18 4.00 -25.24
C ALA A 120 2.42 4.45 -23.79
#